data_AF-A0ABC9TVM1-F1
#
_entry.id   AF-A0ABC9TVM1-F1
#
_cell.length_a   1.000
_cell.length_b   1.000
_cell.length_c   1.000
_cell.angle_alpha   90.00
_cell.angle_beta   90.00
_cell.angle_gamma   90.00
#
_symmetry.space_group_name_H-M   'P 1'
#
loop_
_entity.id
_entity.type
_entity.pdbx_description
1 polymer ?
#
loop_
_entity_poly.entity_id
_entity_poly.type
_entity_poly.pdbx_seq_one_letter_code
_entity_poly.pdbx_strand_id
1 'polypeptide(L)'
;MNVNYLFYITVHVYAEEKIDDRVLVLHSKNYGIVGKDIIAPLRKINGKEYNIKNVQDTYKVKELWDWIDFKLYGNSLRAEHNDIIDFVQEYNIVEKYLIFNNLRYTIEDTNKPLLYYLHKMGISETEKINIQLLVSSDAGTIFKDDGIRYYIHSKESGKHNTPHVHVDIRHEVSGSFSLIDGSQLSGDGIKKNDVNRIRIMIKSKQKELIEYWNEHTDGLTVDLNQALGLIKY
;
A
#
# COMPACT_ATOMS: atom_id res chain seq x y z
N MET A 1 -5.07 -9.49 29.96
CA MET A 1 -4.31 -10.74 29.71
C MET A 1 -3.01 -10.36 29.00
N ASN A 2 -1.92 -11.13 29.14
CA ASN A 2 -0.69 -10.85 28.39
C ASN A 2 -0.58 -11.79 27.19
N VAL A 3 -0.17 -11.23 26.06
CA VAL A 3 -0.10 -11.87 24.75
C VAL A 3 1.32 -11.76 24.20
N ASN A 4 1.74 -12.74 23.39
CA ASN A 4 3.00 -12.67 22.65
C ASN A 4 2.69 -12.64 21.16
N TYR A 5 3.23 -11.68 20.42
CA TYR A 5 3.02 -11.58 18.97
C TYR A 5 4.30 -11.92 18.21
N LEU A 6 4.14 -12.73 17.15
CA LEU A 6 5.18 -13.00 16.18
C LEU A 6 4.86 -12.27 14.87
N PHE A 7 5.68 -11.31 14.48
CA PHE A 7 5.53 -10.54 13.24
C PHE A 7 6.55 -10.95 12.20
N TYR A 8 6.16 -11.00 10.93
CA TYR A 8 7.06 -11.07 9.79
C TYR A 8 6.89 -9.83 8.93
N ILE A 9 7.98 -9.10 8.69
CA ILE A 9 7.93 -7.82 7.94
C ILE A 9 8.46 -8.03 6.52
N THR A 10 7.65 -7.65 5.54
CA THR A 10 8.06 -7.51 4.14
C THR A 10 8.03 -6.04 3.75
N VAL A 11 9.01 -5.58 3.00
CA VAL A 11 9.05 -4.22 2.46
C VAL A 11 9.01 -4.29 0.94
N HIS A 12 8.18 -3.45 0.33
CA HIS A 12 8.23 -3.17 -1.09
C HIS A 12 8.51 -1.69 -1.34
N VAL A 13 9.35 -1.40 -2.32
CA VAL A 13 9.65 -0.02 -2.74
C VAL A 13 9.17 0.19 -4.15
N TYR A 14 8.44 1.28 -4.35
CA TYR A 14 8.01 1.74 -5.66
C TYR A 14 8.85 2.95 -6.05
N ALA A 15 9.34 2.91 -7.28
CA ALA A 15 10.03 4.03 -7.89
C ALA A 15 9.77 3.98 -9.39
N GLU A 16 9.48 5.14 -9.98
CA GLU A 16 9.20 5.23 -11.41
C GLU A 16 8.13 4.22 -11.85
N GLU A 17 7.04 4.15 -11.09
CA GLU A 17 5.83 3.44 -11.52
C GLU A 17 5.94 1.91 -11.57
N LYS A 18 6.87 1.33 -10.81
CA LYS A 18 7.08 -0.12 -10.69
C LYS A 18 7.70 -0.48 -9.34
N ILE A 19 7.59 -1.74 -8.95
CA ILE A 19 8.37 -2.31 -7.86
C ILE A 19 9.87 -2.22 -8.19
N ASP A 20 10.65 -1.62 -7.30
CA ASP A 20 12.10 -1.54 -7.34
C ASP A 20 12.76 -2.11 -6.07
N ASP A 21 12.36 -3.32 -5.67
CA ASP A 21 12.89 -4.01 -4.49
C ASP A 21 14.41 -4.28 -4.55
N ARG A 22 15.05 -4.04 -5.71
CA ARG A 22 16.52 -4.04 -5.85
C ARG A 22 17.16 -3.01 -4.92
N VAL A 23 16.47 -1.91 -4.61
CA VAL A 23 16.95 -0.93 -3.62
C VAL A 23 16.91 -1.48 -2.21
N LEU A 24 16.25 -2.61 -1.93
CA LEU A 24 16.23 -3.26 -0.62
C LEU A 24 17.35 -4.29 -0.43
N VAL A 25 18.18 -4.53 -1.45
CA VAL A 25 19.33 -5.42 -1.34
C VAL A 25 20.35 -4.87 -0.34
N LEU A 26 20.73 -5.71 0.63
CA LEU A 26 21.76 -5.41 1.62
C LEU A 26 23.05 -4.93 0.93
N HIS A 27 23.64 -3.86 1.46
CA HIS A 27 24.86 -3.23 0.95
C HIS A 27 24.78 -2.59 -0.45
N SER A 28 23.60 -2.51 -1.07
CA SER A 28 23.41 -1.78 -2.33
C SER A 28 23.74 -0.28 -2.14
N LYS A 29 24.48 0.30 -3.10
CA LYS A 29 24.71 1.76 -3.15
C LYS A 29 23.54 2.52 -3.76
N ASN A 30 22.60 1.82 -4.40
CA ASN A 30 21.41 2.41 -4.99
C ASN A 30 20.30 2.53 -3.94
N TYR A 31 19.88 3.75 -3.61
CA TYR A 31 18.83 4.02 -2.63
C TYR A 31 17.52 4.52 -3.27
N GLY A 32 17.41 4.46 -4.59
CA GLY A 32 16.22 4.92 -5.32
C GLY A 32 15.92 6.41 -5.10
N ILE A 33 14.69 6.79 -5.44
CA ILE A 33 14.24 8.18 -5.45
C ILE A 33 14.05 8.77 -4.06
N VAL A 34 13.69 7.94 -3.07
CA VAL A 34 13.42 8.37 -1.69
C VAL A 34 14.69 8.47 -0.83
N GLY A 35 15.84 8.06 -1.37
CA GLY A 35 17.15 8.30 -0.76
C GLY A 35 17.51 7.36 0.39
N LYS A 36 18.76 7.53 0.86
CA LYS A 36 19.42 6.61 1.79
C LYS A 36 18.75 6.55 3.15
N ASP A 37 18.33 7.69 3.67
CA ASP A 37 17.87 7.78 5.07
C ASP A 37 16.52 7.10 5.28
N ILE A 38 15.73 6.92 4.20
CA ILE A 38 14.49 6.15 4.21
C ILE A 38 14.77 4.67 3.90
N ILE A 39 15.51 4.36 2.83
CA ILE A 39 15.74 2.98 2.39
C ILE A 39 16.64 2.18 3.34
N ALA A 40 17.68 2.78 3.92
CA ALA A 40 18.65 2.03 4.73
C ALA A 40 18.03 1.40 5.99
N PRO A 41 17.15 2.08 6.75
CA PRO A 41 16.34 1.46 7.80
C PRO A 41 15.50 0.27 7.32
N LEU A 42 14.78 0.45 6.20
CA LEU A 42 13.86 -0.54 5.68
C LEU A 42 14.55 -1.84 5.27
N ARG A 43 15.74 -1.76 4.66
CA ARG A 43 16.60 -2.91 4.38
C ARG A 43 16.89 -3.77 5.60
N LYS A 44 17.06 -3.12 6.76
CA LYS A 44 17.44 -3.83 7.99
C LYS A 44 16.31 -4.66 8.55
N ILE A 45 15.06 -4.38 8.18
CA ILE A 45 13.88 -5.07 8.72
C ILE A 45 13.16 -5.94 7.69
N ASN A 46 13.40 -5.70 6.40
CA ASN A 46 12.81 -6.51 5.32
C ASN A 46 13.18 -8.00 5.46
N GLY A 47 12.18 -8.87 5.36
CA GLY A 47 12.31 -10.32 5.46
C GLY A 47 12.65 -10.82 6.85
N LYS A 48 12.43 -10.02 7.91
CA LYS A 48 12.75 -10.42 9.29
C LYS A 48 11.54 -10.71 10.13
N GLU A 49 11.74 -11.64 11.07
CA GLU A 49 10.77 -11.97 12.11
C GLU A 49 11.10 -11.24 13.42
N TYR A 50 10.05 -10.80 14.10
CA TYR A 50 10.13 -10.08 15.36
C TYR A 50 9.13 -10.65 16.36
N ASN A 51 9.59 -10.88 17.58
CA ASN A 51 8.74 -11.35 18.66
C ASN A 51 8.58 -10.23 19.70
N ILE A 52 7.35 -9.76 19.90
CA ILE A 52 7.00 -8.83 20.97
C ILE A 52 6.30 -9.62 22.06
N LYS A 53 6.96 -9.74 23.23
CA LYS A 53 6.50 -10.57 24.33
C LYS A 53 5.79 -9.77 25.41
N ASN A 54 4.91 -10.42 26.14
CA ASN A 54 4.22 -9.91 27.33
C ASN A 54 3.50 -8.58 27.08
N VAL A 55 2.83 -8.48 25.94
CA VAL A 55 2.06 -7.33 25.52
C VAL A 55 0.67 -7.41 26.14
N GLN A 56 0.16 -6.32 26.70
CA GLN A 56 -1.20 -6.33 27.24
C GLN A 56 -2.21 -6.56 26.11
N ASP A 57 -3.32 -7.25 26.40
CA ASP A 57 -4.45 -7.43 25.49
C ASP A 57 -5.09 -6.10 25.04
N THR A 58 -4.81 -5.00 25.75
CA THR A 58 -5.19 -3.63 25.38
C THR A 58 -4.22 -2.95 24.41
N TYR A 59 -3.12 -3.59 24.02
CA TYR A 59 -2.12 -3.03 23.10
C TYR A 59 -2.73 -2.66 21.76
N LYS A 60 -2.65 -1.39 21.42
CA LYS A 60 -3.33 -0.77 20.30
C LYS A 60 -2.54 -0.91 19.02
N VAL A 61 -3.25 -0.83 17.90
CA VAL A 61 -2.63 -0.78 16.58
C VAL A 61 -1.68 0.42 16.44
N LYS A 62 -2.04 1.57 17.04
CA LYS A 62 -1.13 2.72 17.10
C LYS A 62 0.20 2.36 17.77
N GLU A 63 0.16 1.61 18.86
CA GLU A 63 1.39 1.22 19.58
C GLU A 63 2.24 0.23 18.76
N LEU A 64 1.62 -0.60 17.91
CA LEU A 64 2.34 -1.43 16.92
C LEU A 64 3.02 -0.54 15.87
N TRP A 65 2.32 0.45 15.33
CA TRP A 65 2.88 1.38 14.35
C TRP A 65 4.01 2.23 14.93
N ASP A 66 3.83 2.76 16.14
CA ASP A 66 4.86 3.48 16.88
C ASP A 66 6.10 2.59 17.11
N TRP A 67 5.89 1.29 17.39
CA TRP A 67 6.98 0.33 17.54
C TRP A 67 7.72 0.09 16.22
N ILE A 68 7.02 -0.02 15.08
CA ILE A 68 7.66 -0.15 13.76
C ILE A 68 8.46 1.11 13.43
N ASP A 69 7.89 2.28 13.66
CA ASP A 69 8.57 3.55 13.41
C ASP A 69 9.82 3.65 14.28
N PHE A 70 9.76 3.24 15.54
CA PHE A 70 10.94 3.15 16.40
C PHE A 70 11.97 2.14 15.90
N LYS A 71 11.55 1.03 15.28
CA LYS A 71 12.49 0.09 14.64
C LYS A 71 13.19 0.68 13.41
N LEU A 72 12.51 1.53 12.65
CA LEU A 72 13.07 2.19 11.49
C LEU A 72 14.00 3.33 11.90
N TYR A 73 13.53 4.24 12.73
CA TYR A 73 14.16 5.54 12.94
C TYR A 73 14.77 5.68 14.35
N GLY A 74 14.47 4.78 15.28
CA GLY A 74 15.05 4.77 16.63
C GLY A 74 14.85 6.09 17.37
N ASN A 75 15.92 6.58 18.00
CA ASN A 75 15.89 7.82 18.77
C ASN A 75 15.72 9.07 17.91
N SER A 76 15.89 8.97 16.59
CA SER A 76 15.69 10.08 15.67
C SER A 76 14.24 10.58 15.68
N LEU A 77 13.27 9.77 16.14
CA LEU A 77 11.87 10.15 16.37
C LEU A 77 11.68 11.13 17.53
N ARG A 78 12.67 11.27 18.43
CA ARG A 78 12.57 12.11 19.64
C ARG A 78 13.23 13.48 19.45
N ALA A 79 13.83 13.74 18.30
CA ALA A 79 14.38 15.05 17.98
C ALA A 79 13.22 16.01 17.67
N GLU A 80 13.20 17.19 18.26
CA GLU A 80 12.12 18.17 18.09
C GLU A 80 11.93 18.64 16.65
N HIS A 81 12.92 18.42 15.78
CA HIS A 81 12.83 18.58 14.34
C HIS A 81 13.70 17.53 13.65
N ASN A 82 13.09 16.67 12.84
CA ASN A 82 13.81 15.74 12.00
C ASN A 82 13.14 15.74 10.63
N ASP A 83 13.66 16.58 9.75
CA ASP A 83 13.13 16.85 8.41
C ASP A 83 12.77 15.57 7.63
N ILE A 84 13.50 14.46 7.84
CA ILE A 84 13.24 13.18 7.18
C ILE A 84 12.01 12.47 7.76
N ILE A 85 11.83 12.50 9.08
CA ILE A 85 10.65 11.88 9.73
C ILE A 85 9.42 12.73 9.46
N ASP A 86 9.55 14.04 9.56
CA ASP A 86 8.50 15.00 9.24
C ASP A 86 8.07 14.80 7.77
N PHE A 87 9.03 14.67 6.84
CA PHE A 87 8.75 14.32 5.44
C PHE A 87 8.07 12.95 5.27
N VAL A 88 8.56 11.89 5.94
CA VAL A 88 7.95 10.55 5.83
C VAL A 88 6.50 10.56 6.33
N GLN A 89 6.21 11.29 7.41
CA GLN A 89 4.88 11.36 8.02
C GLN A 89 3.94 12.28 7.24
N GLU A 90 4.38 13.50 6.89
CA GLU A 90 3.60 14.49 6.16
C GLU A 90 3.17 13.96 4.78
N TYR A 91 4.09 13.29 4.08
CA TYR A 91 3.83 12.77 2.74
C TYR A 91 3.46 11.28 2.73
N ASN A 92 3.28 10.67 3.91
CA ASN A 92 2.92 9.26 4.09
C ASN A 92 3.76 8.31 3.20
N ILE A 93 5.08 8.53 3.19
CA ILE A 93 6.03 7.87 2.30
C ILE A 93 6.12 6.37 2.59
N VAL A 94 5.93 5.96 3.85
CA VAL A 94 6.00 4.57 4.30
C VAL A 94 4.65 4.15 4.89
N GLU A 95 3.91 3.38 4.12
CA GLU A 95 2.61 2.85 4.53
C GLU A 95 2.75 1.50 5.21
N LYS A 96 1.79 1.18 6.09
CA LYS A 96 1.84 0.01 6.97
C LYS A 96 0.55 -0.80 6.83
N TYR A 97 0.68 -2.08 6.52
CA TYR A 97 -0.44 -2.97 6.27
C TYR A 97 -0.33 -4.25 7.10
N LEU A 98 -1.47 -4.76 7.58
CA LEU A 98 -1.57 -6.17 7.97
C LEU A 98 -1.90 -7.00 6.73
N ILE A 99 -1.23 -8.13 6.56
CA ILE A 99 -1.49 -9.06 5.46
C ILE A 99 -2.25 -10.27 5.96
N PHE A 100 -3.40 -10.54 5.35
CA PHE A 100 -4.22 -11.71 5.63
C PHE A 100 -4.92 -12.20 4.37
N ASN A 101 -4.95 -13.51 4.14
CA ASN A 101 -5.45 -14.11 2.89
C ASN A 101 -4.87 -13.45 1.63
N ASN A 102 -3.58 -13.09 1.67
CA ASN A 102 -2.87 -12.37 0.60
C ASN A 102 -3.43 -10.98 0.27
N LEU A 103 -4.25 -10.39 1.15
CA LEU A 103 -4.77 -9.04 1.02
C LEU A 103 -4.13 -8.09 2.04
N ARG A 104 -3.99 -6.83 1.65
CA ARG A 104 -3.54 -5.72 2.51
C ARG A 104 -4.72 -5.10 3.22
N TYR A 105 -4.57 -4.92 4.53
CA TYR A 105 -5.54 -4.23 5.36
C TYR A 105 -4.88 -3.02 6.01
N THR A 106 -5.44 -1.84 5.75
CA THR A 106 -5.21 -0.64 6.56
C THR A 106 -6.14 -0.67 7.78
N ILE A 107 -5.78 0.09 8.80
CA ILE A 107 -6.59 0.23 10.01
C ILE A 107 -6.78 1.71 10.30
N GLU A 108 -7.99 2.22 10.08
CA GLU A 108 -8.31 3.62 10.34
C GLU A 108 -8.35 3.92 11.84
N ASP A 109 -9.06 3.09 12.62
CA ASP A 109 -9.15 3.26 14.08
C ASP A 109 -7.97 2.57 14.78
N THR A 110 -6.84 3.26 14.76
CA THR A 110 -5.61 2.76 15.39
C THR A 110 -5.68 2.74 16.92
N ASN A 111 -6.74 3.27 17.56
CA ASN A 111 -6.89 3.27 19.01
C ASN A 111 -7.49 1.96 19.56
N LYS A 112 -8.04 1.10 18.71
CA LYS A 112 -8.52 -0.22 19.13
C LYS A 112 -7.37 -1.18 19.38
N PRO A 113 -7.55 -2.16 20.29
CA PRO A 113 -6.55 -3.20 20.53
C PRO A 113 -6.23 -3.97 19.23
N LEU A 114 -4.97 -4.30 19.00
CA LEU A 114 -4.55 -5.14 17.88
C LEU A 114 -5.30 -6.48 17.89
N LEU A 115 -5.45 -7.08 19.08
CA LEU A 115 -6.14 -8.34 19.27
C LEU A 115 -7.58 -8.33 18.75
N TYR A 116 -8.26 -7.18 18.85
CA TYR A 116 -9.60 -7.01 18.32
C TYR A 116 -9.65 -7.30 16.81
N TYR A 117 -8.69 -6.78 16.06
CA TYR A 117 -8.61 -6.97 14.61
C TYR A 117 -8.15 -8.38 14.24
N LEU A 118 -7.15 -8.92 14.95
CA LEU A 118 -6.67 -10.28 14.72
C LEU A 118 -7.80 -11.32 14.89
N HIS A 119 -8.58 -11.23 15.98
CA HIS A 119 -9.73 -12.10 16.19
C HIS A 119 -10.78 -12.00 15.09
N LYS A 120 -11.01 -10.79 14.56
CA LYS A 120 -11.94 -10.56 13.45
C LYS A 120 -11.42 -11.12 12.12
N MET A 121 -10.12 -11.15 11.96
CA MET A 121 -9.42 -11.81 10.85
C MET A 121 -9.30 -13.32 11.10
N GLY A 122 -9.73 -13.85 12.25
CA GLY A 122 -9.59 -15.27 12.58
C GLY A 122 -8.13 -15.70 12.85
N ILE A 123 -7.23 -14.74 13.09
CA ILE A 123 -5.83 -14.99 13.42
C ILE A 123 -5.73 -15.16 14.93
N SER A 124 -5.20 -16.30 15.37
CA SER A 124 -4.90 -16.53 16.78
C SER A 124 -3.63 -15.78 17.21
N GLU A 125 -3.53 -15.49 18.50
CA GLU A 125 -2.37 -14.83 19.11
C GLU A 125 -1.04 -15.58 18.89
N THR A 126 -1.11 -16.89 18.65
CA THR A 126 0.05 -17.75 18.42
C THR A 126 0.52 -17.78 16.97
N GLU A 127 -0.28 -17.26 16.05
CA GLU A 127 0.04 -17.27 14.63
C GLU A 127 0.97 -16.12 14.23
N LYS A 128 1.70 -16.35 13.13
CA LYS A 128 2.57 -15.34 12.57
C LYS A 128 1.73 -14.28 11.86
N ILE A 129 1.87 -13.04 12.30
CA ILE A 129 1.21 -11.88 11.72
C ILE A 129 2.13 -11.28 10.66
N ASN A 130 1.67 -11.25 9.43
CA ASN A 130 2.43 -10.67 8.33
C ASN A 130 2.16 -9.17 8.25
N ILE A 131 3.22 -8.38 8.23
CA ILE A 131 3.18 -6.93 8.06
C ILE A 131 3.88 -6.60 6.75
N GLN A 132 3.25 -5.76 5.94
CA GLN A 132 3.87 -5.20 4.76
C GLN A 132 4.07 -3.70 4.93
N LEU A 133 5.28 -3.24 4.62
CA LEU A 133 5.59 -1.83 4.46
C LEU A 133 5.70 -1.49 2.98
N LEU A 134 5.07 -0.40 2.56
CA LEU A 134 5.09 0.06 1.18
C LEU A 134 5.73 1.44 1.13
N VAL A 135 6.75 1.61 0.29
CA VAL A 135 7.45 2.89 0.11
C VAL A 135 7.10 3.48 -1.24
N SER A 136 6.49 4.66 -1.24
CA SER A 136 5.88 5.34 -2.40
C SER A 136 4.60 4.65 -2.89
N SER A 137 3.51 5.40 -2.87
CA SER A 137 2.15 4.93 -3.12
C SER A 137 1.63 5.41 -4.49
N ASP A 138 2.44 5.36 -5.53
CA ASP A 138 2.01 5.66 -6.90
C ASP A 138 2.32 4.44 -7.78
N ALA A 139 1.31 3.62 -8.04
CA ALA A 139 1.42 2.40 -8.86
C ALA A 139 1.84 2.68 -10.31
N GLY A 140 1.66 3.93 -10.76
CA GLY A 140 2.08 4.52 -12.03
C GLY A 140 1.77 3.70 -13.28
N THR A 141 2.45 3.97 -14.40
CA THR A 141 2.34 3.25 -15.68
C THR A 141 2.49 1.75 -15.53
N ILE A 142 1.38 1.05 -15.73
CA ILE A 142 1.33 -0.39 -15.89
C ILE A 142 1.99 -0.80 -17.22
N PHE A 143 1.58 -0.16 -18.33
CA PHE A 143 2.15 -0.39 -19.66
C PHE A 143 1.70 0.69 -20.67
N LYS A 144 2.29 0.66 -21.88
CA LYS A 144 1.95 1.54 -23.01
C LYS A 144 1.61 0.69 -24.24
N ASP A 145 0.53 1.03 -24.93
CA ASP A 145 0.13 0.39 -26.19
C ASP A 145 -0.57 1.38 -27.13
N ASP A 146 -0.21 1.37 -28.42
CA ASP A 146 -0.79 2.22 -29.48
C ASP A 146 -0.91 3.73 -29.13
N GLY A 147 0.09 4.25 -28.42
CA GLY A 147 0.12 5.65 -27.96
C GLY A 147 -0.80 5.94 -26.77
N ILE A 148 -1.35 4.91 -26.13
CA ILE A 148 -2.11 4.99 -24.89
C ILE A 148 -1.22 4.48 -23.75
N ARG A 149 -1.00 5.32 -22.75
CA ARG A 149 -0.34 4.99 -21.50
C ARG A 149 -1.40 4.60 -20.47
N TYR A 150 -1.27 3.43 -19.87
CA TYR A 150 -2.16 2.93 -18.83
C TYR A 150 -1.43 3.00 -17.50
N TYR A 151 -1.96 3.73 -16.53
CA TYR A 151 -1.33 3.94 -15.23
C TYR A 151 -2.36 3.91 -14.10
N ILE A 152 -1.92 3.73 -12.87
CA ILE A 152 -2.79 3.76 -11.70
C ILE A 152 -2.18 4.66 -10.63
N HIS A 153 -3.00 5.42 -9.91
CA HIS A 153 -2.58 6.11 -8.68
C HIS A 153 -3.05 5.36 -7.44
N SER A 154 -2.30 5.50 -6.34
CA SER A 154 -2.85 5.17 -5.01
C SER A 154 -3.40 6.44 -4.37
N LYS A 155 -4.38 6.31 -3.47
CA LYS A 155 -5.00 7.43 -2.74
C LYS A 155 -5.58 8.54 -3.63
N GLU A 156 -6.36 8.18 -4.64
CA GLU A 156 -7.15 9.16 -5.36
C GLU A 156 -8.23 9.76 -4.45
N SER A 157 -8.29 11.09 -4.41
CA SER A 157 -9.24 11.81 -3.57
C SER A 157 -10.69 11.56 -4.04
N GLY A 158 -11.56 11.13 -3.12
CA GLY A 158 -12.99 10.89 -3.38
C GLY A 158 -13.41 9.41 -3.35
N LYS A 159 -14.69 9.14 -3.69
CA LYS A 159 -15.34 7.82 -3.62
C LYS A 159 -14.83 6.82 -4.69
N HIS A 160 -13.53 6.68 -4.89
CA HIS A 160 -12.97 5.83 -5.94
C HIS A 160 -12.37 4.52 -5.40
N ASN A 161 -13.11 3.82 -4.53
CA ASN A 161 -12.78 2.45 -4.08
C ASN A 161 -13.08 1.37 -5.15
N THR A 162 -13.36 1.77 -6.39
CA THR A 162 -13.64 0.83 -7.48
C THR A 162 -12.35 0.59 -8.26
N PRO A 163 -11.91 -0.66 -8.49
CA PRO A 163 -10.70 -0.94 -9.27
C PRO A 163 -10.77 -0.29 -10.65
N HIS A 164 -9.82 0.58 -10.97
CA HIS A 164 -9.81 1.34 -12.22
C HIS A 164 -8.39 1.56 -12.76
N VAL A 165 -8.28 2.03 -14.00
CA VAL A 165 -7.02 2.38 -14.64
C VAL A 165 -7.15 3.75 -15.26
N HIS A 166 -6.14 4.60 -15.08
CA HIS A 166 -6.01 5.85 -15.79
C HIS A 166 -5.38 5.62 -17.14
N VAL A 167 -5.82 6.41 -18.11
CA VAL A 167 -5.25 6.43 -19.44
C VAL A 167 -4.80 7.84 -19.78
N ASP A 168 -3.63 7.94 -20.39
CA ASP A 168 -3.17 9.12 -21.12
C ASP A 168 -3.05 8.70 -22.59
N ILE A 169 -3.83 9.35 -23.46
CA ILE A 169 -3.87 9.05 -24.88
C ILE A 169 -3.07 10.12 -25.59
N ARG A 170 -1.84 9.75 -26.00
CA ARG A 170 -0.92 10.57 -26.80
C ARG A 170 -0.61 11.93 -26.18
N HIS A 171 -0.74 12.09 -24.87
CA HIS A 171 -0.66 13.36 -24.13
C HIS A 171 -1.68 14.42 -24.58
N GLU A 172 -2.76 14.01 -25.27
CA GLU A 172 -3.82 14.90 -25.76
C GLU A 172 -5.01 14.92 -24.81
N VAL A 173 -5.41 13.74 -24.32
CA VAL A 173 -6.57 13.55 -23.44
C VAL A 173 -6.29 12.46 -22.43
N SER A 174 -6.84 12.63 -21.23
CA SER A 174 -6.75 11.65 -20.14
C SER A 174 -8.13 11.29 -19.61
N GLY A 175 -8.22 10.14 -18.95
CA GLY A 175 -9.44 9.67 -18.30
C GLY A 175 -9.20 8.42 -17.48
N SER A 176 -10.24 7.92 -16.83
CA SER A 176 -10.16 6.68 -16.04
C SER A 176 -11.24 5.70 -16.46
N PHE A 177 -10.92 4.41 -16.36
CA PHE A 177 -11.77 3.30 -16.81
C PHE A 177 -11.82 2.20 -15.74
N SER A 178 -13.00 1.65 -15.52
CA SER A 178 -13.22 0.52 -14.61
C SER A 178 -12.50 -0.73 -15.10
N LEU A 179 -11.75 -1.38 -14.21
CA LEU A 179 -11.13 -2.68 -14.49
C LEU A 179 -12.16 -3.83 -14.51
N ILE A 180 -13.37 -3.60 -13.99
CA ILE A 180 -14.44 -4.61 -13.87
C ILE A 180 -15.16 -4.83 -15.20
N ASP A 181 -15.51 -3.73 -15.88
CA ASP A 181 -16.35 -3.76 -17.09
C ASP A 181 -15.83 -2.88 -18.23
N GLY A 182 -14.72 -2.17 -18.03
CA GLY A 182 -14.16 -1.24 -19.01
C GLY A 182 -15.04 0.00 -19.24
N SER A 183 -15.98 0.29 -18.34
CA SER A 183 -16.75 1.54 -18.38
C SER A 183 -15.83 2.73 -18.12
N GLN A 184 -16.11 3.85 -18.78
CA GLN A 184 -15.37 5.09 -18.58
C GLN A 184 -15.92 5.79 -17.34
N LEU A 185 -15.04 6.07 -16.39
CA LEU A 185 -15.36 6.68 -15.10
C LEU A 185 -15.08 8.19 -15.12
N SER A 186 -14.08 8.63 -15.89
CA SER A 186 -13.75 10.04 -16.06
C SER A 186 -13.05 10.33 -17.40
N GLY A 187 -12.90 11.62 -17.73
CA GLY A 187 -12.26 12.13 -18.95
C GLY A 187 -13.27 12.46 -20.03
N ASP A 188 -13.29 13.70 -20.50
CA ASP A 188 -14.14 14.14 -21.61
C ASP A 188 -13.32 14.21 -22.91
N GLY A 189 -13.96 14.02 -24.07
CA GLY A 189 -13.30 14.16 -25.37
C GLY A 189 -12.49 12.94 -25.85
N ILE A 190 -12.52 11.81 -25.13
CA ILE A 190 -11.91 10.56 -25.59
C ILE A 190 -12.69 10.00 -26.80
N LYS A 191 -11.99 9.74 -27.90
CA LYS A 191 -12.60 9.23 -29.15
C LYS A 191 -13.14 7.82 -28.95
N LYS A 192 -14.29 7.51 -29.58
CA LYS A 192 -14.96 6.20 -29.51
C LYS A 192 -14.05 5.02 -29.90
N ASN A 193 -13.14 5.21 -30.85
CA ASN A 193 -12.17 4.18 -31.24
C ASN A 193 -11.18 3.86 -30.11
N ASP A 194 -10.70 4.87 -29.40
CA ASP A 194 -9.77 4.69 -28.29
C ASP A 194 -10.48 4.07 -27.08
N VAL A 195 -11.72 4.48 -26.78
CA VAL A 195 -12.58 3.81 -25.78
C VAL A 195 -12.74 2.32 -26.07
N ASN A 196 -13.03 1.95 -27.32
CA ASN A 196 -13.19 0.55 -27.71
C ASN A 196 -11.89 -0.24 -27.54
N ARG A 197 -10.74 0.35 -27.88
CA ARG A 197 -9.43 -0.28 -27.71
C ARG A 197 -9.09 -0.49 -26.24
N ILE A 198 -9.28 0.53 -25.42
CA ILE A 198 -9.09 0.46 -23.97
C ILE A 198 -9.96 -0.66 -23.37
N ARG A 199 -11.24 -0.76 -23.75
CA ARG A 199 -12.13 -1.84 -23.31
C ARG A 199 -11.65 -3.23 -23.70
N ILE A 200 -11.21 -3.40 -24.95
CA ILE A 200 -10.69 -4.69 -25.43
C ILE A 200 -9.43 -5.05 -24.64
N MET A 201 -8.53 -4.08 -24.42
CA MET A 201 -7.33 -4.26 -23.62
C MET A 201 -7.70 -4.69 -22.20
N ILE A 202 -8.51 -3.91 -21.48
CA ILE A 202 -8.91 -4.20 -20.10
C ILE A 202 -9.49 -5.60 -20.01
N LYS A 203 -10.38 -5.97 -20.94
CA LYS A 203 -10.98 -7.30 -20.97
C LYS A 203 -9.95 -8.42 -21.19
N SER A 204 -8.94 -8.18 -22.03
CA SER A 204 -7.90 -9.17 -22.32
C SER A 204 -6.92 -9.39 -21.16
N LYS A 205 -6.69 -8.35 -20.34
CA LYS A 205 -5.71 -8.36 -19.23
C LYS A 205 -6.34 -8.19 -17.85
N GLN A 206 -7.65 -8.39 -17.74
CA GLN A 206 -8.42 -8.02 -16.54
C GLN A 206 -7.84 -8.62 -15.27
N LYS A 207 -7.50 -9.92 -15.31
CA LYS A 207 -6.93 -10.62 -14.16
C LYS A 207 -5.59 -10.01 -13.74
N GLU A 208 -4.67 -9.82 -14.68
CA GLU A 208 -3.35 -9.22 -14.43
C GLU A 208 -3.48 -7.78 -13.90
N LEU A 209 -4.42 -7.00 -14.42
CA LEU A 209 -4.65 -5.62 -13.99
C LEU A 209 -5.26 -5.54 -12.59
N ILE A 210 -6.15 -6.47 -12.23
CA ILE A 210 -6.72 -6.56 -10.88
C ILE A 210 -5.66 -7.06 -9.88
N GLU A 211 -4.83 -8.03 -10.26
CA GLU A 211 -3.69 -8.47 -9.47
C GLU A 211 -2.70 -7.31 -9.27
N TYR A 212 -2.34 -6.60 -10.33
CA TYR A 212 -1.50 -5.41 -10.27
C TYR A 212 -2.11 -4.32 -9.38
N TRP A 213 -3.41 -4.01 -9.53
CA TRP A 213 -4.14 -3.08 -8.67
C TRP A 213 -4.00 -3.47 -7.19
N ASN A 214 -4.26 -4.74 -6.84
CA ASN A 214 -4.16 -5.24 -5.46
C ASN A 214 -2.74 -5.24 -4.91
N GLU A 215 -1.74 -5.48 -5.76
CA GLU A 215 -0.33 -5.55 -5.38
C GLU A 215 0.37 -4.18 -5.39
N HIS A 216 -0.12 -3.20 -6.15
CA HIS A 216 0.63 -1.97 -6.47
C HIS A 216 -0.07 -0.69 -6.02
N THR A 217 -1.35 -0.74 -5.66
CA THR A 217 -2.08 0.36 -5.01
C THR A 217 -2.47 -0.03 -3.58
N ASP A 218 -3.31 0.78 -2.94
CA ASP A 218 -4.06 0.41 -1.73
C ASP A 218 -4.92 -0.86 -1.97
N GLY A 219 -5.09 -1.26 -3.23
CA GLY A 219 -5.79 -2.46 -3.68
C GLY A 219 -7.29 -2.33 -3.55
N LEU A 220 -8.00 -3.45 -3.41
CA LEU A 220 -9.25 -3.42 -2.65
C LEU A 220 -8.88 -3.15 -1.17
N THR A 221 -8.66 -1.89 -0.83
CA THR A 221 -8.56 -1.45 0.56
C THR A 221 -9.92 -1.66 1.18
N VAL A 222 -10.09 -2.82 1.80
CA VAL A 222 -11.22 -3.08 2.65
C VAL A 222 -10.91 -2.37 3.96
N ASP A 223 -11.48 -1.19 4.18
CA ASP A 223 -11.53 -0.63 5.53
C ASP A 223 -12.14 -1.70 6.42
N LEU A 224 -11.33 -2.27 7.31
CA LEU A 224 -11.74 -3.36 8.15
C LEU A 224 -12.89 -2.92 9.07
N ASN A 225 -13.00 -1.63 9.41
CA ASN A 225 -14.14 -1.11 10.14
C ASN A 225 -15.42 -1.16 9.29
N GLN A 226 -15.38 -0.74 8.03
CA GLN A 226 -16.48 -0.90 7.08
C GLN A 226 -16.83 -2.38 6.84
N ALA A 227 -15.83 -3.25 6.63
CA ALA A 227 -16.00 -4.68 6.40
C ALA A 227 -16.67 -5.40 7.57
N LEU A 228 -16.37 -4.93 8.78
CA LEU A 228 -16.93 -5.42 10.03
C LEU A 228 -18.24 -4.70 10.41
N GLY A 229 -18.73 -3.78 9.57
CA GLY A 229 -19.97 -3.03 9.78
C GLY A 229 -19.93 -2.05 10.95
N LEU A 230 -18.74 -1.61 11.37
CA LEU A 230 -18.51 -0.70 12.50
C LEU A 230 -18.73 0.76 12.12
N ILE A 231 -18.67 1.07 10.82
CA ILE A 231 -18.98 2.37 10.25
C ILE A 231 -20.04 2.14 9.16
N LYS A 232 -21.08 2.96 9.17
CA LYS A 232 -22.08 3.04 8.09
C LYS A 232 -22.02 4.47 7.53
N TYR A 233 -21.78 4.61 6.24
CA TYR A 233 -21.97 5.87 5.52
C TYR A 233 -23.47 6.14 5.32
#